data_AF-A0A960DTC4-F1
#
_entry.id   AF-A0A960DTC4-F1
#
_cell.length_a   1.000
_cell.length_b   1.000
_cell.length_c   1.000
_cell.angle_alpha   90.00
_cell.angle_beta   90.00
_cell.angle_gamma   90.00
#
_symmetry.space_group_name_H-M   'P 1'
#
loop_
_entity.id
_entity.type
_entity.pdbx_description
1 polymer ?
#
loop_
_entity_poly.entity_id
_entity_poly.type
_entity_poly.pdbx_seq_one_letter_code
_entity_poly.pdbx_strand_id
1 'polypeptide(L)'
;MAVLDKLLRVGEGKKVKALQGLVPDINAREPELQKLSDDDLRAKTAEFRQQLDNGADLTDLLIDAFAVVREASSRTIGQRHYDVQLMGGAALHYGWVAEMKTGEGKTLVSTLPVYLNGLTGRGLHVITVND
;
A
#
# COMPACT_ATOMS: atom_id res chain seq x y z
N MET A 1 -20.17 -12.53 -26.28
CA MET A 1 -19.73 -11.48 -25.33
C MET A 1 -19.80 -11.95 -23.88
N ALA A 2 -20.94 -12.42 -23.35
CA ALA A 2 -21.06 -12.80 -21.92
C ALA A 2 -20.14 -13.95 -21.45
N VAL A 3 -19.85 -14.95 -22.30
CA VAL A 3 -18.94 -16.07 -21.94
C VAL A 3 -17.47 -15.62 -21.91
N LEU A 4 -17.08 -14.74 -22.83
CA LEU A 4 -15.73 -14.16 -22.87
C LEU A 4 -15.49 -13.22 -21.68
N ASP A 5 -16.48 -12.39 -21.34
CA ASP A 5 -16.42 -11.52 -20.16
C ASP A 5 -16.32 -12.34 -18.86
N LYS A 6 -17.08 -13.43 -18.77
CA LYS A 6 -17.00 -14.35 -17.63
C LYS A 6 -15.64 -15.04 -17.55
N LEU A 7 -15.06 -15.44 -18.69
CA LEU A 7 -13.71 -16.03 -18.77
C LEU A 7 -12.61 -15.05 -18.38
N LEU A 8 -12.70 -13.79 -18.82
CA LEU A 8 -11.74 -12.73 -18.46
C LEU A 8 -11.79 -12.39 -16.96
N ARG A 9 -12.98 -12.49 -16.34
CA ARG A 9 -13.21 -12.18 -14.93
C ARG A 9 -13.04 -13.36 -13.99
N VAL A 10 -12.82 -14.57 -14.53
CA VAL A 10 -12.53 -15.77 -13.73
C VAL A 10 -11.21 -15.54 -12.99
N GLY A 11 -11.30 -15.43 -11.66
CA GLY A 11 -10.16 -15.21 -10.77
C GLY A 11 -10.07 -13.80 -10.18
N GLU A 12 -10.75 -12.80 -10.75
CA GLU A 12 -10.77 -11.43 -10.19
C GLU A 12 -11.33 -11.43 -8.76
N GLY A 13 -12.45 -12.13 -8.53
CA GLY A 13 -13.04 -12.24 -7.20
C GLY A 13 -12.11 -12.89 -6.16
N LYS A 14 -11.20 -13.79 -6.58
CA LYS A 14 -10.20 -14.39 -5.67
C LYS A 14 -9.10 -13.39 -5.32
N LYS A 15 -8.60 -12.63 -6.32
CA LYS A 15 -7.62 -11.56 -6.10
C LYS A 15 -8.16 -10.47 -5.19
N VAL A 16 -9.37 -9.99 -5.44
CA VAL A 16 -10.04 -8.98 -4.61
C VAL A 16 -10.18 -9.47 -3.16
N LYS A 17 -10.62 -10.72 -2.95
CA LYS A 17 -10.70 -11.31 -1.61
C LYS A 17 -9.33 -11.41 -0.93
N ALA A 18 -8.27 -11.75 -1.66
CA ALA A 18 -6.93 -11.80 -1.11
C ALA A 18 -6.46 -10.41 -0.65
N LEU A 19 -6.66 -9.37 -1.46
CA LEU A 19 -6.34 -7.98 -1.10
C LEU A 19 -7.17 -7.51 0.11
N GLN A 20 -8.46 -7.85 0.14
CA GLN A 20 -9.34 -7.53 1.26
C GLN A 20 -8.88 -8.23 2.56
N GLY A 21 -8.30 -9.43 2.45
CA GLY A 21 -7.75 -10.18 3.56
C GLY A 21 -6.56 -9.52 4.26
N LEU A 22 -5.84 -8.61 3.58
CA LEU A 22 -4.71 -7.87 4.15
C LEU A 22 -5.15 -6.70 5.03
N VAL A 23 -6.36 -6.16 4.80
CA VAL A 23 -6.84 -4.94 5.45
C VAL A 23 -6.93 -5.07 6.98
N PRO A 24 -7.47 -6.16 7.56
CA PRO A 24 -7.53 -6.31 9.01
C PRO A 24 -6.15 -6.25 9.67
N ASP A 25 -5.14 -6.85 9.06
CA ASP A 25 -3.78 -6.89 9.60
C ASP A 25 -3.13 -5.50 9.56
N ILE A 26 -3.34 -4.73 8.48
CA ILE A 26 -2.90 -3.33 8.39
C ILE A 26 -3.60 -2.48 9.45
N ASN A 27 -4.92 -2.64 9.60
CA ASN A 27 -5.72 -1.90 10.58
C ASN A 27 -5.29 -2.22 12.01
N ALA A 28 -4.87 -3.46 12.28
CA ALA A 28 -4.45 -3.89 13.61
C ALA A 28 -3.15 -3.20 14.11
N ARG A 29 -2.34 -2.63 13.21
CA ARG A 29 -1.12 -1.88 13.56
C ARG A 29 -1.40 -0.44 13.99
N GLU A 30 -2.53 0.12 13.57
CA GLU A 30 -2.88 1.54 13.77
C GLU A 30 -2.82 1.98 15.25
N PRO A 31 -3.37 1.24 16.25
CA PRO A 31 -3.35 1.69 17.63
C PRO A 31 -1.96 1.81 18.24
N GLU A 32 -0.98 1.04 17.76
CA GLU A 32 0.40 1.13 18.22
C GLU A 32 1.14 2.28 17.53
N LEU A 33 0.91 2.48 16.23
CA LEU A 33 1.50 3.57 15.47
C LEU A 33 1.00 4.95 15.92
N GLN A 34 -0.27 5.08 16.28
CA GLN A 34 -0.84 6.32 16.81
C GLN A 34 -0.16 6.79 18.12
N LYS A 35 0.45 5.86 18.88
CA LYS A 35 1.16 6.17 20.12
C LYS A 35 2.59 6.67 19.87
N LEU A 36 3.14 6.46 18.67
CA LEU A 36 4.48 6.86 18.33
C LEU A 36 4.58 8.38 18.16
N SER A 37 5.72 8.94 18.55
CA SER A 37 6.07 10.31 18.13
C SER A 37 6.34 10.36 16.62
N ASP A 38 6.40 11.56 16.06
CA ASP A 38 6.75 11.74 14.64
C ASP A 38 8.17 11.24 14.32
N ASP A 39 9.09 11.38 15.29
CA ASP A 39 10.46 10.90 15.16
C ASP A 39 10.51 9.37 15.18
N ASP A 40 9.76 8.73 16.08
CA ASP A 40 9.65 7.26 16.14
C ASP A 40 8.96 6.69 14.88
N LEU A 41 7.94 7.37 14.36
CA LEU A 41 7.28 6.97 13.12
C LEU A 41 8.24 7.10 11.93
N ARG A 42 9.08 8.14 11.87
CA ARG A 42 10.13 8.25 10.85
C ARG A 42 11.18 7.16 11.00
N ALA A 43 11.56 6.81 12.23
CA ALA A 43 12.57 5.78 12.52
C ALA A 43 12.19 4.40 11.95
N LYS A 44 10.89 4.10 11.80
CA LYS A 44 10.41 2.88 11.10
C LYS A 44 11.02 2.68 9.72
N THR A 45 11.32 3.75 8.99
CA THR A 45 11.97 3.65 7.68
C THR A 45 13.37 3.02 7.77
N ALA A 46 14.15 3.38 8.80
CA ALA A 46 15.46 2.79 9.03
C ALA A 46 15.34 1.33 9.50
N GLU A 47 14.37 1.04 10.36
CA GLU A 47 14.07 -0.35 10.80
C GLU A 47 13.72 -1.25 9.61
N PHE A 48 12.86 -0.80 8.70
CA PHE A 48 12.47 -1.57 7.52
C PHE A 48 13.63 -1.79 6.55
N ARG A 49 14.46 -0.78 6.31
CA ARG A 49 15.68 -0.94 5.51
C ARG A 49 16.63 -1.96 6.13
N GLN A 50 16.83 -1.90 7.44
CA GLN A 50 17.66 -2.88 8.14
C GLN A 50 17.11 -4.31 8.01
N GLN A 51 15.79 -4.49 8.04
CA GLN A 51 15.17 -5.81 7.80
C GLN A 51 15.44 -6.32 6.38
N LEU A 52 15.37 -5.45 5.37
CA LEU A 52 15.73 -5.80 3.98
C LEU A 52 17.21 -6.15 3.85
N ASP A 53 18.10 -5.37 4.49
CA ASP A 53 19.54 -5.64 4.50
C ASP A 53 19.86 -6.99 5.18
N ASN A 54 19.01 -7.41 6.13
CA ASN A 54 19.09 -8.71 6.80
C ASN A 54 18.41 -9.85 6.01
N GLY A 55 17.87 -9.58 4.82
CA GLY A 55 17.33 -10.59 3.90
C GLY A 55 15.82 -10.84 4.00
N ALA A 56 15.05 -9.96 4.66
CA ALA A 56 13.58 -10.02 4.60
C ALA A 56 13.08 -9.82 3.15
N ASP A 57 11.98 -10.50 2.78
CA ASP A 57 11.33 -10.21 1.51
C ASP A 57 10.59 -8.87 1.59
N LEU A 58 10.53 -8.15 0.48
CA LEU A 58 9.83 -6.87 0.44
C LEU A 58 8.34 -7.02 0.76
N THR A 59 7.71 -8.11 0.31
CA THR A 59 6.29 -8.37 0.57
C THR A 59 6.03 -8.65 2.06
N ASP A 60 7.01 -9.16 2.82
CA ASP A 60 6.87 -9.36 4.27
C ASP A 60 6.66 -8.03 5.01
N LEU A 61 7.18 -6.92 4.46
CA LEU A 61 7.05 -5.59 5.03
C LEU A 61 5.76 -4.86 4.64
N LEU A 62 4.93 -5.44 3.76
CA LEU A 62 3.76 -4.75 3.19
C LEU A 62 2.82 -4.23 4.27
N ILE A 63 2.46 -5.08 5.24
CA ILE A 63 1.49 -4.75 6.28
C ILE A 63 1.97 -3.56 7.12
N ASP A 64 3.18 -3.65 7.64
CA ASP A 64 3.73 -2.64 8.55
C ASP A 64 4.06 -1.34 7.81
N ALA A 65 4.62 -1.42 6.59
CA ALA A 65 4.91 -0.25 5.77
C ALA A 65 3.63 0.50 5.38
N PHE A 66 2.56 -0.20 5.00
CA PHE A 66 1.29 0.43 4.65
C PHE A 66 0.63 1.10 5.86
N ALA A 67 0.74 0.47 7.04
CA ALA A 67 0.25 1.07 8.27
C ALA A 67 1.01 2.35 8.63
N VAL A 68 2.35 2.37 8.47
CA VAL A 68 3.18 3.57 8.68
C VAL A 68 2.79 4.69 7.72
N VAL A 69 2.62 4.39 6.43
CA VAL A 69 2.21 5.39 5.42
C VAL A 69 0.83 5.95 5.70
N ARG A 70 -0.12 5.10 6.12
CA ARG A 70 -1.46 5.56 6.52
C ARG A 70 -1.39 6.53 7.68
N GLU A 71 -0.66 6.19 8.73
CA GLU A 71 -0.50 7.05 9.91
C GLU A 71 0.18 8.37 9.52
N ALA A 72 1.27 8.30 8.74
CA ALA A 72 1.98 9.49 8.25
C ALA A 72 1.06 10.40 7.41
N SER A 73 0.21 9.84 6.55
CA SER A 73 -0.76 10.61 5.77
C SER A 73 -1.82 11.27 6.66
N SER A 74 -2.30 10.56 7.68
CA SER A 74 -3.24 11.13 8.65
C SER A 74 -2.64 12.32 9.39
N ARG A 75 -1.36 12.24 9.79
CA ARG A 75 -0.67 13.33 10.51
C ARG A 75 -0.32 14.52 9.63
N THR A 76 0.16 14.27 8.42
CA THR A 76 0.79 15.32 7.59
C THR A 76 -0.21 16.04 6.70
N ILE A 77 -1.22 15.34 6.19
CA ILE A 77 -2.20 15.90 5.24
C ILE A 77 -3.64 15.73 5.71
N GLY A 78 -3.86 15.18 6.92
CA GLY A 78 -5.20 15.00 7.48
C GLY A 78 -6.05 13.95 6.78
N GLN A 79 -5.45 13.07 5.97
CA GLN A 79 -6.17 12.06 5.19
C GLN A 79 -5.73 10.66 5.62
N ARG A 80 -6.59 9.97 6.37
CA ARG A 80 -6.41 8.55 6.68
C ARG A 80 -6.87 7.73 5.47
N HIS A 81 -6.01 6.83 4.98
CA HIS A 81 -6.41 5.94 3.87
C HIS A 81 -7.64 5.10 4.22
N TYR A 82 -8.59 5.01 3.29
CA TYR A 82 -9.69 4.05 3.36
C TYR A 82 -9.21 2.63 3.07
N ASP A 83 -10.00 1.64 3.46
CA ASP A 83 -9.65 0.22 3.28
C ASP A 83 -9.53 -0.16 1.79
N VAL A 84 -10.40 0.39 0.94
CA VAL A 84 -10.31 0.20 -0.52
C VAL A 84 -9.05 0.82 -1.13
N GLN A 85 -8.49 1.86 -0.49
CA GLN A 85 -7.24 2.47 -0.92
C GLN A 85 -6.04 1.59 -0.55
N LEU A 86 -6.07 0.92 0.61
CA LEU A 86 -5.07 -0.09 0.96
C LEU A 86 -5.08 -1.25 -0.03
N MET A 87 -6.28 -1.73 -0.41
CA MET A 87 -6.43 -2.78 -1.42
C MET A 87 -5.84 -2.34 -2.77
N GLY A 88 -6.12 -1.10 -3.20
CA GLY A 88 -5.55 -0.52 -4.41
C GLY A 88 -4.01 -0.43 -4.36
N GLY A 89 -3.46 0.02 -3.23
CA GLY A 89 -2.01 0.08 -3.03
C GLY A 89 -1.35 -1.30 -3.09
N ALA A 90 -1.98 -2.31 -2.49
CA ALA A 90 -1.48 -3.68 -2.51
C ALA A 90 -1.56 -4.28 -3.92
N ALA A 91 -2.63 -4.02 -4.66
CA ALA A 91 -2.73 -4.42 -6.07
C ALA A 91 -1.57 -3.84 -6.91
N LEU A 92 -1.25 -2.56 -6.72
CA LEU A 92 -0.12 -1.90 -7.39
C LEU A 92 1.22 -2.53 -6.99
N HIS A 93 1.42 -2.85 -5.69
CA HIS A 93 2.64 -3.54 -5.24
C HIS A 93 2.81 -4.92 -5.90
N TYR A 94 1.73 -5.68 -6.06
CA TYR A 94 1.75 -6.96 -6.78
C TYR A 94 1.85 -6.83 -8.31
N GLY A 95 2.09 -5.63 -8.83
CA GLY A 95 2.26 -5.37 -10.27
C GLY A 95 0.96 -5.43 -11.06
N TRP A 96 -0.19 -5.24 -10.42
CA TRP A 96 -1.50 -5.22 -11.08
C TRP A 96 -1.96 -3.80 -11.39
N VAL A 97 -2.91 -3.67 -12.31
CA VAL A 97 -3.63 -2.41 -12.54
C VAL A 97 -4.78 -2.31 -11.54
N ALA A 98 -4.73 -1.32 -10.67
CA ALA A 98 -5.82 -1.03 -9.74
C ALA A 98 -6.87 -0.12 -10.41
N GLU A 99 -7.95 -0.70 -10.91
CA GLU A 99 -9.07 0.08 -11.43
C GLU A 99 -9.85 0.71 -10.25
N MET A 100 -9.69 2.02 -10.08
CA MET A 100 -10.38 2.81 -9.06
C MET A 100 -11.13 3.96 -9.71
N LYS A 101 -12.38 4.17 -9.29
CA LYS A 101 -13.22 5.27 -9.80
C LYS A 101 -12.59 6.64 -9.52
N THR A 102 -13.03 7.66 -10.25
CA THR A 102 -12.64 9.05 -9.97
C THR A 102 -13.16 9.46 -8.59
N GLY A 103 -12.34 10.16 -7.81
CA GLY A 103 -12.66 10.53 -6.43
C GLY A 103 -12.16 9.54 -5.36
N GLU A 104 -11.74 8.32 -5.73
CA GLU A 104 -11.23 7.31 -4.80
C GLU A 104 -9.82 7.61 -4.25
N GLY A 105 -9.22 8.75 -4.58
CA GLY A 105 -7.93 9.18 -4.04
C GLY A 105 -6.70 8.44 -4.62
N LYS A 106 -6.68 8.16 -5.93
CA LYS A 106 -5.58 7.45 -6.62
C LYS A 106 -4.18 8.01 -6.33
N THR A 107 -4.03 9.33 -6.22
CA THR A 107 -2.75 9.96 -5.87
C THR A 107 -2.29 9.55 -4.47
N LEU A 108 -3.19 9.57 -3.48
CA LEU A 108 -2.89 9.14 -2.13
C LEU A 108 -2.63 7.62 -2.05
N VAL A 109 -3.35 6.81 -2.85
CA VAL A 109 -3.11 5.36 -2.95
C VAL A 109 -1.68 5.05 -3.41
N SER A 110 -1.15 5.86 -4.35
CA SER A 110 0.18 5.63 -4.91
C SER A 110 1.30 5.70 -3.87
N THR A 111 1.11 6.45 -2.78
CA THR A 111 2.15 6.61 -1.74
C THR A 111 2.46 5.31 -1.01
N LEU A 112 1.49 4.39 -0.89
CA LEU A 112 1.64 3.09 -0.23
C LEU A 112 2.69 2.20 -0.94
N PRO A 113 2.50 1.82 -2.23
CA PRO A 113 3.49 1.02 -2.94
C PRO A 113 4.77 1.82 -3.26
N VAL A 114 4.69 3.15 -3.45
CA VAL A 114 5.88 3.98 -3.67
C VAL A 114 6.79 3.95 -2.44
N TYR A 115 6.23 4.11 -1.25
CA TYR A 115 7.03 4.01 -0.02
C TYR A 115 7.64 2.62 0.13
N LEU A 116 6.81 1.56 0.09
CA LEU A 116 7.26 0.18 0.27
C LEU A 116 8.39 -0.18 -0.70
N ASN A 117 8.17 -0.03 -2.01
CA ASN A 117 9.19 -0.38 -3.00
C ASN A 117 10.42 0.55 -2.93
N GLY A 118 10.24 1.79 -2.49
CA GLY A 118 11.29 2.77 -2.31
C GLY A 118 12.27 2.41 -1.19
N LEU A 119 11.87 1.56 -0.24
CA LEU A 119 12.74 1.04 0.81
C LEU A 119 13.95 0.28 0.22
N THR A 120 13.82 -0.29 -0.97
CA THR A 120 14.91 -1.02 -1.65
C THR A 120 16.04 -0.11 -2.14
N GLY A 121 15.85 1.22 -2.16
CA GLY A 121 16.86 2.17 -2.63
C GLY A 121 17.15 2.13 -4.15
N ARG A 122 16.44 1.31 -4.92
CA ARG A 122 16.66 1.14 -6.37
C ARG A 122 16.05 2.25 -7.24
N GLY A 123 15.36 3.20 -6.63
CA GLY A 123 14.60 4.23 -7.34
C GLY A 123 13.22 3.73 -7.82
N LEU A 124 12.33 4.68 -8.09
CA LEU A 124 10.95 4.45 -8.52
C LEU A 124 10.53 5.55 -9.49
N HIS A 125 9.68 5.20 -10.45
CA HIS A 125 9.08 6.15 -11.38
C HIS A 125 7.57 6.19 -11.18
N VAL A 126 7.04 7.36 -10.83
CA VAL A 126 5.60 7.65 -10.84
C VAL A 126 5.35 8.48 -12.09
N ILE A 127 4.57 7.94 -13.03
CA ILE A 127 4.37 8.54 -14.35
C ILE A 127 2.98 9.18 -14.40
N THR A 128 2.93 10.44 -14.79
CA THR A 128 1.71 11.23 -15.05
C THR A 128 1.62 11.59 -16.52
N VAL A 129 0.45 12.07 -16.95
CA VAL A 129 0.20 12.45 -18.36
C VAL A 129 0.87 13.77 -18.76
N ASN A 130 1.33 14.53 -17.78
CA ASN A 130 1.92 15.85 -17.91
C ASN A 130 2.98 16.05 -16.82
N ASP A 131 3.83 17.05 -17.06
CA ASP A 131 4.80 17.60 -16.11
C ASP A 131 4.08 18.38 -14.98
#